data_AF-A0A2D6INL0-F1
#
_entry.id   AF-A0A2D6INL0-F1
#
_cell.length_a   1.000
_cell.length_b   1.000
_cell.length_c   1.000
_cell.angle_alpha   90.00
_cell.angle_beta   90.00
_cell.angle_gamma   90.00
#
_symmetry.space_group_name_H-M   'P 1'
#
loop_
_entity.id
_entity.type
_entity.pdbx_description
1 polymer ?
#
loop_
_entity_poly.entity_id
_entity_poly.type
_entity_poly.pdbx_seq_one_letter_code
_entity_poly.pdbx_strand_id
1 'polypeptide(L)'
;MNTYRLSPSSGITIIEVITGVAISAILLVALLRFLVAGYPLSKISYLQQQSTETARLQLKRMAKQMREARYSDTGAYPLVEMLPQRVVFYSDVDADNTTERIRYELTGTTLVRGVTEPSGVPLTYDVTNDEVTSTVAAGVINGATDMFTYYTGDYPADTTPLTPVDLTEVKYIEFYLEIDQDTGQDPPAIEVRSQVQLRNLKDNLGQEVTSTPTPTSTPTPTSTPTPTSTPTPTP
;
A
#
# COMPACT_ATOMS: atom_id res chain seq x y z
N MET A 1 34.16 -26.20 78.21
CA MET A 1 32.91 -26.94 78.47
C MET A 1 31.90 -26.47 77.44
N ASN A 2 31.79 -27.16 76.29
CA ASN A 2 30.93 -26.73 75.18
C ASN A 2 29.51 -27.22 75.42
N THR A 3 28.56 -26.30 75.54
CA THR A 3 27.13 -26.60 75.61
C THR A 3 26.56 -26.61 74.20
N TYR A 4 26.28 -27.80 73.68
CA TYR A 4 25.51 -27.95 72.45
C TYR A 4 24.05 -27.61 72.74
N ARG A 5 23.58 -26.46 72.24
CA ARG A 5 22.14 -26.14 72.22
C ARG A 5 21.50 -26.97 71.12
N LEU A 6 20.72 -27.99 71.49
CA LEU A 6 19.82 -28.68 70.56
C LEU A 6 18.73 -27.68 70.15
N SER A 7 18.64 -27.35 68.86
CA SER A 7 17.53 -26.57 68.32
C SER A 7 16.25 -27.40 68.42
N PRO A 8 15.12 -26.85 68.88
CA PRO A 8 13.86 -27.60 68.92
C PRO A 8 13.41 -27.93 67.49
N SER A 9 13.25 -29.22 67.20
CA SER A 9 12.65 -29.73 65.98
C SER A 9 11.12 -29.63 66.09
N SER A 10 10.53 -28.56 65.56
CA SER A 10 9.06 -28.46 65.50
C SER A 10 8.50 -29.48 64.51
N GLY A 11 7.57 -30.33 64.95
CA GLY A 11 6.87 -31.28 64.09
C GLY A 11 5.76 -30.61 63.28
N ILE A 12 5.44 -31.15 62.10
CA ILE A 12 4.37 -30.66 61.23
C ILE A 12 3.02 -31.12 61.78
N THR A 13 2.03 -30.23 61.80
CA THR A 13 0.67 -30.57 62.22
C THR A 13 -0.16 -31.10 61.04
N ILE A 14 -1.13 -31.99 61.29
CA ILE A 14 -2.01 -32.53 60.23
C ILE A 14 -2.77 -31.40 59.51
N ILE A 15 -3.20 -30.37 60.26
CA ILE A 15 -3.91 -29.23 59.68
C ILE A 15 -3.04 -28.44 58.70
N GLU A 16 -1.76 -28.25 59.01
CA GLU A 16 -0.80 -27.56 58.14
C GLU A 16 -0.55 -28.34 56.83
N VAL A 17 -0.49 -29.67 56.90
CA VAL A 17 -0.40 -30.52 55.70
C VAL A 17 -1.65 -30.37 54.84
N ILE A 18 -2.84 -30.42 55.44
CA ILE A 18 -4.10 -30.30 54.69
C ILE A 18 -4.22 -28.91 54.05
N THR A 19 -3.91 -27.84 54.77
CA THR A 19 -3.94 -26.47 54.23
C THR A 19 -2.91 -26.30 53.12
N GLY A 20 -1.69 -26.82 53.29
CA GLY A 20 -0.63 -26.78 52.29
C GLY A 20 -1.01 -27.51 50.99
N VAL A 21 -1.61 -28.70 51.10
CA VAL A 21 -2.09 -29.46 49.94
C VAL A 21 -3.24 -28.73 49.25
N ALA A 22 -4.19 -28.16 49.99
CA ALA A 22 -5.31 -27.41 49.42
C ALA A 22 -4.85 -26.18 48.64
N ILE A 23 -3.93 -25.38 49.20
CA ILE A 23 -3.35 -24.22 48.52
C ILE A 23 -2.55 -24.67 47.29
N SER A 24 -1.73 -25.71 47.42
CA SER A 24 -0.95 -26.25 46.31
C SER A 24 -1.82 -26.73 45.15
N ALA A 25 -2.95 -27.39 45.45
CA ALA A 25 -3.90 -27.84 44.43
C ALA A 25 -4.55 -26.65 43.69
N ILE A 26 -4.93 -25.59 44.41
CA ILE A 26 -5.49 -24.37 43.79
C ILE A 26 -4.46 -23.69 42.89
N LEU A 27 -3.22 -23.55 43.37
CA LEU A 27 -2.12 -22.97 42.59
C LEU A 27 -1.83 -23.80 41.33
N LEU A 28 -1.84 -25.12 41.44
CA LEU A 28 -1.59 -26.01 40.31
C LEU A 28 -2.70 -25.90 39.26
N VAL A 29 -3.98 -25.84 39.67
CA VAL A 29 -5.10 -25.61 38.75
C VAL A 29 -5.00 -24.23 38.07
N ALA A 30 -4.67 -23.18 38.83
CA ALA A 30 -4.48 -21.85 38.26
C ALA A 30 -3.34 -21.81 37.24
N LEU A 31 -2.21 -22.47 37.54
CA LEU A 31 -1.07 -22.57 36.64
C LEU A 31 -1.41 -23.35 35.37
N LEU A 32 -2.11 -24.48 35.48
CA LEU A 32 -2.55 -25.26 34.32
C LEU A 32 -3.49 -24.44 33.43
N ARG A 33 -4.44 -23.71 34.03
CA ARG A 33 -5.34 -22.80 33.28
C ARG A 33 -4.56 -21.72 32.56
N PHE A 34 -3.59 -21.10 33.21
CA PHE A 34 -2.73 -20.10 32.59
C PHE A 34 -1.94 -20.67 31.41
N LEU A 35 -1.36 -21.87 31.55
CA LEU A 35 -0.61 -22.53 30.48
C LEU A 35 -1.49 -22.83 29.25
N VAL A 36 -2.69 -23.37 29.48
CA VAL A 36 -3.64 -23.71 28.42
C VAL A 36 -4.16 -22.45 27.72
N ALA A 37 -4.42 -21.38 28.46
CA ALA A 37 -4.90 -20.12 27.91
C ALA A 37 -3.84 -19.35 27.11
N GLY A 38 -2.57 -19.40 27.52
CA GLY A 38 -1.49 -18.65 26.87
C GLY A 38 -0.98 -19.24 25.54
N TYR A 39 -1.16 -20.55 25.33
CA TYR A 39 -0.64 -21.26 24.15
C TYR A 39 -1.28 -20.83 22.80
N PRO A 40 -2.62 -20.73 22.65
CA PRO A 40 -3.22 -20.34 21.38
C PRO A 40 -2.94 -18.89 20.98
N LEU A 41 -2.90 -17.97 21.95
CA LEU A 41 -2.66 -16.54 21.71
C LEU A 41 -1.31 -16.28 21.02
N SER A 42 -0.26 -17.02 21.40
CA SER A 42 1.08 -16.83 20.85
C SER A 42 1.17 -17.28 19.38
N LYS A 43 0.49 -18.37 19.02
CA LYS A 43 0.52 -18.91 17.66
C LYS A 43 -0.25 -18.02 16.68
N ILE A 44 -1.47 -17.62 17.04
CA ILE A 44 -2.32 -16.79 16.17
C ILE A 44 -1.66 -15.41 15.97
N SER A 45 -1.19 -14.78 17.04
CA SER A 45 -0.46 -13.50 16.96
C SER A 45 0.78 -13.59 16.08
N TYR A 46 1.53 -14.69 16.14
CA TYR A 46 2.71 -14.90 15.29
C TYR A 46 2.36 -15.05 13.81
N LEU A 47 1.35 -15.88 13.51
CA LEU A 47 0.88 -16.08 12.13
C LEU A 47 0.32 -14.78 11.53
N GLN A 48 -0.44 -14.01 12.31
CA GLN A 48 -0.96 -12.71 11.90
C GLN A 48 0.17 -11.74 11.56
N GLN A 49 1.20 -11.63 12.41
CA GLN A 49 2.37 -10.78 12.15
C GLN A 49 3.13 -11.20 10.88
N GLN A 50 3.34 -12.50 10.68
CA GLN A 50 4.02 -13.02 9.50
C GLN A 50 3.23 -12.69 8.21
N SER A 51 1.91 -12.86 8.24
CA SER A 51 1.02 -12.51 7.13
C SER A 51 1.05 -11.02 6.82
N THR A 52 1.07 -10.15 7.83
CA THR A 52 1.16 -8.69 7.65
C THR A 52 2.48 -8.27 6.99
N GLU A 53 3.61 -8.76 7.49
CA GLU A 53 4.91 -8.39 6.90
C GLU A 53 5.05 -8.89 5.47
N THR A 54 4.56 -10.10 5.20
CA THR A 54 4.50 -10.64 3.84
C THR A 54 3.62 -9.76 2.95
N ALA A 55 2.42 -9.39 3.39
CA ALA A 55 1.52 -8.51 2.63
C ALA A 55 2.16 -7.14 2.35
N ARG A 56 2.80 -6.51 3.35
CA ARG A 56 3.51 -5.23 3.18
C ARG A 56 4.62 -5.32 2.12
N LEU A 57 5.40 -6.40 2.14
CA LEU A 57 6.45 -6.63 1.15
C LEU A 57 5.88 -6.82 -0.25
N GLN A 58 4.78 -7.56 -0.38
CA GLN A 58 4.14 -7.78 -1.67
C GLN A 58 3.46 -6.51 -2.23
N LEU A 59 2.82 -5.71 -1.38
CA LEU A 59 2.28 -4.41 -1.80
C LEU A 59 3.39 -3.43 -2.23
N LYS A 60 4.55 -3.45 -1.57
CA LYS A 60 5.73 -2.68 -2.02
C LYS A 60 6.22 -3.14 -3.40
N ARG A 61 6.22 -4.45 -3.67
CA ARG A 61 6.56 -5.00 -4.99
C ARG A 61 5.53 -4.59 -6.05
N MET A 62 4.24 -4.67 -5.73
CA MET A 62 3.17 -4.19 -6.60
C MET A 62 3.32 -2.69 -6.91
N ALA A 63 3.55 -1.86 -5.90
CA ALA A 63 3.81 -0.44 -6.08
C ALA A 63 5.06 -0.16 -6.93
N LYS A 64 6.11 -1.00 -6.84
CA LYS A 64 7.28 -0.91 -7.73
C LYS A 64 6.88 -1.19 -9.18
N GLN A 65 6.19 -2.30 -9.43
CA GLN A 65 5.75 -2.71 -10.76
C GLN A 65 4.84 -1.66 -11.40
N MET A 66 3.85 -1.14 -10.67
CA MET A 66 2.99 -0.08 -11.19
C MET A 66 3.75 1.22 -11.48
N ARG A 67 4.72 1.59 -10.64
CA ARG A 67 5.56 2.77 -10.88
C ARG A 67 6.35 2.65 -12.18
N GLU A 68 6.74 1.43 -12.53
CA GLU A 68 7.49 1.04 -13.73
C GLU A 68 6.54 0.61 -14.88
N ALA A 69 5.25 0.96 -14.83
CA ALA A 69 4.30 0.62 -15.88
C ALA A 69 4.67 1.30 -17.20
N ARG A 70 4.68 0.53 -18.30
CA ARG A 70 5.12 0.99 -19.63
C ARG A 70 4.21 0.44 -20.73
N TYR A 71 4.37 0.92 -21.97
CA TYR A 71 3.58 0.42 -23.09
C TYR A 71 3.87 -1.06 -23.32
N SER A 72 2.86 -1.83 -23.74
CA SER A 72 3.06 -3.25 -24.05
C SER A 72 3.94 -3.42 -25.29
N ASP A 73 4.48 -4.63 -25.47
CA ASP A 73 5.25 -4.97 -26.66
C ASP A 73 4.36 -5.04 -27.92
N THR A 74 3.04 -5.05 -27.73
CA THR A 74 2.02 -4.92 -28.80
C THR A 74 1.58 -3.47 -29.07
N GLY A 75 2.13 -2.49 -28.35
CA GLY A 75 1.82 -1.06 -28.51
C GLY A 75 0.58 -0.57 -27.74
N ALA A 76 0.03 -1.38 -26.84
CA ALA A 76 -1.13 -1.01 -26.02
C ALA A 76 -0.75 -0.04 -24.89
N TYR A 77 -1.73 0.74 -24.43
CA TYR A 77 -1.58 1.69 -23.33
C TYR A 77 -1.14 0.98 -22.04
N PRO A 78 -0.29 1.60 -21.18
CA PRO A 78 0.26 0.94 -19.99
C PRO A 78 -0.79 0.43 -19.00
N LEU A 79 -1.94 1.10 -18.90
CA LEU A 79 -3.05 0.70 -18.03
C LEU A 79 -4.12 0.01 -18.86
N VAL A 80 -4.60 -1.14 -18.40
CA VAL A 80 -5.62 -1.94 -19.10
C VAL A 80 -6.95 -1.89 -18.35
N GLU A 81 -6.91 -2.01 -17.03
CA GLU A 81 -8.11 -2.10 -16.19
C GLU A 81 -7.79 -1.53 -14.80
N MET A 82 -8.64 -0.65 -14.29
CA MET A 82 -8.46 0.04 -13.00
C MET A 82 -9.79 0.00 -12.23
N LEU A 83 -10.18 -1.19 -11.79
CA LEU A 83 -11.41 -1.43 -11.01
C LEU A 83 -11.11 -1.47 -9.50
N PRO A 84 -12.11 -1.28 -8.63
CA PRO A 84 -11.91 -1.29 -7.18
C PRO A 84 -11.27 -2.55 -6.59
N GLN A 85 -11.50 -3.72 -7.19
CA GLN A 85 -10.99 -5.02 -6.72
C GLN A 85 -10.04 -5.69 -7.71
N ARG A 86 -9.75 -5.02 -8.83
CA ARG A 86 -8.96 -5.59 -9.93
C ARG A 86 -8.22 -4.51 -10.70
N VAL A 87 -6.93 -4.71 -10.88
CA VAL A 87 -6.06 -3.86 -11.69
C VAL A 87 -5.30 -4.70 -12.69
N VAL A 88 -5.18 -4.17 -13.90
CA VAL A 88 -4.37 -4.76 -14.96
C VAL A 88 -3.54 -3.66 -15.61
N PHE A 89 -2.24 -3.91 -15.74
CA PHE A 89 -1.30 -2.99 -16.36
C PHE A 89 -0.14 -3.76 -16.98
N TYR A 90 0.63 -3.08 -17.82
CA TYR A 90 1.84 -3.61 -18.43
C TYR A 90 3.07 -3.06 -17.72
N SER A 91 4.03 -3.92 -17.40
CA SER A 91 5.31 -3.54 -16.82
C SER A 91 6.32 -4.66 -17.04
N ASP A 92 7.60 -4.30 -17.00
CA ASP A 92 8.72 -5.21 -17.07
C ASP A 92 9.17 -5.57 -15.64
N VAL A 93 8.85 -6.78 -15.21
CA VAL A 93 9.00 -7.19 -13.81
C VAL A 93 10.36 -7.78 -13.48
N ASP A 94 11.10 -8.25 -14.48
CA ASP A 94 12.38 -8.95 -14.32
C ASP A 94 13.55 -8.33 -15.09
N ALA A 95 13.30 -7.21 -15.79
CA ALA A 95 14.26 -6.40 -16.52
C ALA A 95 14.92 -7.12 -17.70
N ASP A 96 14.18 -7.98 -18.40
CA ASP A 96 14.66 -8.73 -19.57
C ASP A 96 14.35 -8.04 -20.92
N ASN A 97 13.74 -6.85 -20.88
CA ASN A 97 13.21 -6.05 -22.01
C ASN A 97 11.93 -6.57 -22.66
N THR A 98 11.33 -7.63 -22.13
CA THR A 98 9.96 -8.02 -22.43
C THR A 98 9.01 -7.26 -21.50
N THR A 99 7.81 -6.94 -21.98
CA THR A 99 6.81 -6.25 -21.18
C THR A 99 5.68 -7.22 -20.83
N GLU A 100 5.53 -7.55 -19.56
CA GLU A 100 4.50 -8.48 -19.10
C GLU A 100 3.17 -7.78 -18.88
N ARG A 101 2.08 -8.51 -19.08
CA ARG A 101 0.74 -8.12 -18.61
C ARG A 101 0.55 -8.63 -17.19
N ILE A 102 0.34 -7.72 -16.25
CA ILE A 102 0.21 -8.03 -14.83
C ILE A 102 -1.22 -7.76 -14.39
N ARG A 103 -1.81 -8.73 -13.69
CA ARG A 103 -3.13 -8.63 -13.07
C ARG A 103 -3.00 -8.77 -11.57
N TYR A 104 -3.64 -7.89 -10.81
CA TYR A 104 -3.94 -8.13 -9.40
C TYR A 104 -5.45 -8.13 -9.21
N GLU A 105 -5.98 -9.16 -8.56
CA GLU A 105 -7.42 -9.33 -8.39
C GLU A 105 -7.75 -10.04 -7.07
N LEU A 106 -8.76 -9.54 -6.37
CA LEU A 106 -9.31 -10.23 -5.21
C LEU A 106 -10.20 -11.39 -5.67
N THR A 107 -9.76 -12.62 -5.40
CA THR A 107 -10.54 -13.85 -5.66
C THR A 107 -10.96 -14.45 -4.33
N GLY A 108 -12.25 -14.31 -3.97
CA GLY A 108 -12.74 -14.68 -2.64
C GLY A 108 -12.07 -13.82 -1.56
N THR A 109 -11.24 -14.43 -0.72
CA THR A 109 -10.46 -13.76 0.34
C THR A 109 -8.96 -13.71 0.03
N THR A 110 -8.56 -14.00 -1.21
CA THR A 110 -7.16 -14.06 -1.62
C THR A 110 -6.87 -13.04 -2.70
N LEU A 111 -5.91 -12.16 -2.45
CA LEU A 111 -5.35 -11.28 -3.48
C LEU A 111 -4.37 -12.11 -4.32
N VAL A 112 -4.72 -12.28 -5.60
CA VAL A 112 -3.95 -13.06 -6.56
C VAL A 112 -3.24 -12.12 -7.53
N ARG A 113 -1.98 -12.44 -7.85
CA ARG A 113 -1.20 -11.83 -8.92
C ARG A 113 -1.11 -12.79 -10.09
N GLY A 114 -1.50 -12.35 -11.27
CA GLY A 114 -1.26 -13.02 -12.55
C GLY A 114 -0.20 -12.28 -13.36
N VAL A 115 0.65 -13.02 -14.06
CA VAL A 115 1.66 -12.49 -14.99
C VAL A 115 1.53 -13.27 -16.30
N THR A 116 1.43 -12.55 -17.41
CA THR A 116 1.40 -13.13 -18.74
C THR A 116 2.50 -12.49 -19.57
N GLU A 117 3.44 -13.31 -20.03
CA GLU A 117 4.44 -12.91 -21.01
C GLU A 117 3.79 -12.82 -22.41
N PRO A 118 4.25 -11.90 -23.26
CA PRO A 118 3.82 -11.87 -24.65
C PRO A 118 4.48 -12.99 -25.44
N SER A 119 3.71 -13.67 -26.28
CA SER A 119 4.16 -14.82 -27.07
C SER A 119 3.54 -14.82 -28.48
N GLY A 120 4.15 -15.59 -29.39
CA GLY A 120 3.64 -15.81 -30.75
C GLY A 120 4.09 -14.81 -31.83
N VAL A 121 3.61 -15.04 -33.06
CA VAL A 121 3.84 -14.20 -34.24
C VAL A 121 2.51 -14.09 -35.03
N PRO A 122 1.78 -12.95 -34.97
CA PRO A 122 2.10 -11.72 -34.25
C PRO A 122 2.09 -11.92 -32.72
N LEU A 123 2.76 -11.00 -32.02
CA LEU A 123 2.89 -11.04 -30.57
C LEU A 123 1.54 -10.80 -29.89
N THR A 124 1.19 -11.62 -28.90
CA THR A 124 -0.07 -11.57 -28.15
C THR A 124 0.11 -11.96 -26.70
N TYR A 125 -0.82 -11.57 -25.82
CA TYR A 125 -0.85 -11.99 -24.42
C TYR A 125 -1.96 -13.02 -24.21
N ASP A 126 -1.63 -14.32 -24.17
CA ASP A 126 -2.61 -15.38 -23.93
C ASP A 126 -2.87 -15.54 -22.42
N VAL A 127 -3.80 -14.74 -21.90
CA VAL A 127 -4.20 -14.76 -20.49
C VAL A 127 -4.88 -16.07 -20.07
N THR A 128 -5.29 -16.92 -21.01
CA THR A 128 -6.00 -18.17 -20.71
C THR A 128 -5.02 -19.32 -20.49
N ASN A 129 -3.96 -19.38 -21.30
CA ASN A 129 -3.02 -20.50 -21.29
C ASN A 129 -1.66 -20.15 -20.65
N ASP A 130 -1.22 -18.89 -20.74
CA ASP A 130 0.14 -18.48 -20.36
C ASP A 130 0.20 -17.67 -19.06
N GLU A 131 -0.94 -17.39 -18.41
CA GLU A 131 -0.96 -16.64 -17.14
C GLU A 131 -0.43 -17.48 -15.97
N VAL A 132 0.70 -17.05 -15.41
CA VAL A 132 1.26 -17.61 -14.18
C VAL A 132 0.71 -16.85 -12.98
N THR A 133 0.01 -17.57 -12.09
CA THR A 133 -0.61 -16.98 -10.90
C THR A 133 0.18 -17.26 -9.62
N SER A 134 0.12 -16.30 -8.69
CA SER A 134 0.76 -16.38 -7.38
C SER A 134 -0.06 -15.64 -6.32
N THR A 135 0.00 -16.09 -5.07
CA THR A 135 -0.71 -15.45 -3.96
C THR A 135 0.08 -14.27 -3.41
N VAL A 136 -0.59 -13.12 -3.28
CA VAL A 136 -0.03 -11.87 -2.74
C VAL A 136 -0.37 -11.75 -1.25
N ALA A 137 -1.63 -11.97 -0.91
CA ALA A 137 -2.14 -11.96 0.46
C ALA A 137 -3.35 -12.89 0.57
N ALA A 138 -3.51 -13.52 1.73
CA ALA A 138 -4.66 -14.36 2.06
C ALA A 138 -5.37 -13.80 3.31
N GLY A 139 -6.66 -14.08 3.45
CA GLY A 139 -7.47 -13.52 4.55
C GLY A 139 -7.83 -12.06 4.33
N VAL A 140 -7.93 -11.62 3.07
CA VAL A 140 -8.38 -10.27 2.72
C VAL A 140 -9.89 -10.20 2.93
N ILE A 141 -10.34 -9.27 3.77
CA ILE A 141 -11.73 -9.12 4.20
C ILE A 141 -12.34 -7.76 3.87
N ASN A 142 -11.77 -7.03 2.90
CA ASN A 142 -12.24 -5.72 2.44
C ASN A 142 -13.76 -5.65 2.16
N GLY A 143 -14.38 -6.76 1.75
CA GLY A 143 -15.79 -6.81 1.42
C GLY A 143 -16.14 -5.86 0.26
N ALA A 144 -16.98 -4.86 0.54
CA ALA A 144 -17.34 -3.81 -0.43
C ALA A 144 -16.37 -2.62 -0.45
N THR A 145 -15.41 -2.57 0.47
CA THR A 145 -14.43 -1.48 0.53
C THR A 145 -13.41 -1.63 -0.59
N ASP A 146 -13.26 -0.58 -1.39
CA ASP A 146 -12.34 -0.55 -2.52
C ASP A 146 -10.91 -0.87 -2.07
N MET A 147 -10.29 -1.86 -2.72
CA MET A 147 -8.89 -2.21 -2.50
C MET A 147 -7.95 -1.28 -3.28
N PHE A 148 -8.44 -0.76 -4.40
CA PHE A 148 -7.75 0.19 -5.26
C PHE A 148 -8.58 1.46 -5.39
N THR A 149 -7.96 2.60 -5.09
CA THR A 149 -8.57 3.91 -5.30
C THR A 149 -7.65 4.77 -6.17
N TYR A 150 -8.23 5.46 -7.15
CA TYR A 150 -7.50 6.13 -8.22
C TYR A 150 -7.68 7.63 -8.14
N TYR A 151 -6.61 8.37 -8.43
CA TYR A 151 -6.62 9.84 -8.40
C TYR A 151 -5.84 10.42 -9.58
N THR A 152 -6.12 11.68 -9.85
CA THR A 152 -5.41 12.48 -10.85
C THR A 152 -3.99 12.83 -10.40
N GLY A 153 -3.26 13.57 -11.25
CA GLY A 153 -1.94 14.11 -10.92
C GLY A 153 -1.95 15.17 -9.81
N ASP A 154 -3.13 15.67 -9.41
CA ASP A 154 -3.28 16.72 -8.41
C ASP A 154 -3.25 16.18 -6.97
N TYR A 155 -3.31 14.86 -6.77
CA TYR A 155 -3.11 14.27 -5.45
C TYR A 155 -1.69 14.58 -4.92
N PRO A 156 -1.52 15.00 -3.65
CA PRO A 156 -2.52 15.00 -2.56
C PRO A 156 -3.28 16.32 -2.37
N ALA A 157 -3.16 17.29 -3.28
CA ALA A 157 -3.90 18.56 -3.17
C ALA A 157 -5.40 18.37 -3.48
N ASP A 158 -5.73 17.46 -4.40
CA ASP A 158 -7.08 16.94 -4.57
C ASP A 158 -7.14 15.47 -4.12
N THR A 159 -8.04 15.17 -3.19
CA THR A 159 -8.26 13.83 -2.63
C THR A 159 -9.55 13.20 -3.13
N THR A 160 -10.16 13.74 -4.20
CA THR A 160 -11.37 13.21 -4.81
C THR A 160 -11.01 11.99 -5.67
N PRO A 161 -11.54 10.79 -5.38
CA PRO A 161 -11.31 9.62 -6.23
C PRO A 161 -11.92 9.79 -7.62
N LEU A 162 -11.28 9.21 -8.62
CA LEU A 162 -11.81 9.11 -9.98
C LEU A 162 -12.97 8.11 -10.03
N THR A 163 -14.18 8.58 -10.28
CA THR A 163 -15.38 7.74 -10.45
C THR A 163 -16.30 8.33 -11.54
N PRO A 164 -16.52 7.65 -12.69
CA PRO A 164 -15.86 6.42 -13.15
C PRO A 164 -14.37 6.66 -13.44
N VAL A 165 -13.58 5.58 -13.49
CA VAL A 165 -12.14 5.66 -13.70
C VAL A 165 -11.83 5.84 -15.20
N ASP A 166 -11.27 7.00 -15.57
CA ASP A 166 -10.62 7.21 -16.86
C ASP A 166 -9.13 6.84 -16.76
N LEU A 167 -8.69 5.84 -17.52
CA LEU A 167 -7.32 5.32 -17.50
C LEU A 167 -6.26 6.38 -17.83
N THR A 168 -6.60 7.42 -18.61
CA THR A 168 -5.65 8.46 -19.02
C THR A 168 -5.41 9.50 -17.91
N GLU A 169 -6.38 9.67 -17.02
CA GLU A 169 -6.33 10.58 -15.89
C GLU A 169 -5.67 9.96 -14.65
N VAL A 170 -5.62 8.62 -14.55
CA VAL A 170 -4.98 7.93 -13.41
C VAL A 170 -3.49 8.23 -13.38
N LYS A 171 -3.05 9.02 -12.38
CA LYS A 171 -1.62 9.27 -12.10
C LYS A 171 -1.19 8.75 -10.74
N TYR A 172 -2.15 8.50 -9.85
CA TYR A 172 -1.92 8.08 -8.48
C TYR A 172 -2.90 6.98 -8.07
N ILE A 173 -2.41 6.00 -7.32
CA ILE A 173 -3.19 4.84 -6.88
C ILE A 173 -2.92 4.59 -5.40
N GLU A 174 -3.97 4.51 -4.60
CA GLU A 174 -3.94 4.01 -3.21
C GLU A 174 -4.34 2.53 -3.18
N PHE A 175 -3.64 1.77 -2.33
CA PHE A 175 -3.90 0.37 -2.02
C PHE A 175 -4.37 0.26 -0.59
N TYR A 176 -5.52 -0.37 -0.37
CA TYR A 176 -6.07 -0.63 0.96
C TYR A 176 -6.41 -2.11 1.12
N LEU A 177 -5.75 -2.80 2.04
CA LEU A 177 -6.06 -4.19 2.39
C LEU A 177 -6.40 -4.27 3.87
N GLU A 178 -7.51 -4.92 4.18
CA GLU A 178 -7.87 -5.35 5.52
C GLU A 178 -7.69 -6.86 5.62
N ILE A 179 -6.79 -7.31 6.51
CA ILE A 179 -6.35 -8.70 6.59
C ILE A 179 -6.68 -9.29 7.95
N ASP A 180 -7.44 -10.38 7.93
CA ASP A 180 -7.79 -11.17 9.10
C ASP A 180 -7.75 -12.68 8.77
N GLN A 181 -7.00 -13.44 9.57
CA GLN A 181 -6.92 -14.90 9.42
C GLN A 181 -8.09 -15.62 10.07
N ASP A 182 -8.67 -15.05 11.14
CA ASP A 182 -9.78 -15.64 11.89
C ASP A 182 -10.62 -14.54 12.54
N THR A 183 -11.68 -14.12 11.86
CA THR A 183 -12.59 -13.06 12.32
C THR A 183 -13.34 -13.40 13.62
N GLY A 184 -13.26 -14.66 14.09
CA GLY A 184 -13.88 -15.11 15.32
C GLY A 184 -12.97 -15.06 16.55
N GLN A 185 -11.70 -14.66 16.41
CA GLN A 185 -10.69 -14.69 17.47
C GLN A 185 -9.82 -13.42 17.46
N ASP A 186 -9.26 -13.08 18.63
CA ASP A 186 -8.18 -12.10 18.68
C ASP A 186 -6.90 -12.68 18.03
N PRO A 187 -6.04 -11.84 17.41
CA PRO A 187 -6.13 -10.37 17.31
C PRO A 187 -7.06 -9.88 16.20
N PRO A 188 -7.56 -8.62 16.27
CA PRO A 188 -8.43 -8.05 15.24
C PRO A 188 -7.71 -7.89 13.89
N ALA A 189 -8.52 -7.66 12.86
CA ALA A 189 -8.06 -7.35 11.51
C ALA A 189 -6.98 -6.26 11.46
N ILE A 190 -6.05 -6.40 10.52
CA ILE A 190 -4.96 -5.46 10.31
C ILE A 190 -5.16 -4.72 8.99
N GLU A 191 -5.12 -3.40 9.08
CA GLU A 191 -5.09 -2.53 7.90
C GLU A 191 -3.67 -2.38 7.35
N VAL A 192 -3.52 -2.60 6.05
CA VAL A 192 -2.31 -2.38 5.29
C VAL A 192 -2.60 -1.40 4.16
N ARG A 193 -2.00 -0.22 4.24
CA ARG A 193 -2.08 0.81 3.20
C ARG A 193 -0.76 0.96 2.47
N SER A 194 -0.84 1.21 1.18
CA SER A 194 0.29 1.61 0.36
C SER A 194 -0.19 2.51 -0.76
N GLN A 195 0.73 3.17 -1.45
CA GLN A 195 0.38 4.14 -2.49
C GLN A 195 1.48 4.22 -3.54
N VAL A 196 1.10 4.56 -4.76
CA VAL A 196 2.03 4.72 -5.88
C VAL A 196 1.62 5.89 -6.76
N GLN A 197 2.62 6.67 -7.18
CA GLN A 197 2.51 7.59 -8.29
C GLN A 197 3.15 6.95 -9.53
N LEU A 198 2.43 6.96 -10.66
CA LEU A 198 2.88 6.40 -11.92
C LEU A 198 3.86 7.36 -12.59
N ARG A 199 5.13 6.95 -12.76
CA ARG A 199 6.19 7.84 -13.28
C ARG A 199 6.03 8.13 -14.76
N ASN A 200 5.72 7.10 -15.54
CA ASN A 200 5.70 7.17 -17.00
C ASN A 200 4.48 7.91 -17.55
N LEU A 201 3.48 8.18 -16.71
CA LEU A 201 2.23 8.85 -17.12
C LEU A 201 2.20 10.33 -16.71
N LYS A 202 3.32 10.90 -16.26
CA LYS A 202 3.37 12.31 -15.88
C LYS A 202 3.59 13.20 -17.10
N ASP A 203 2.76 14.22 -17.28
CA ASP A 203 2.83 15.17 -18.41
C ASP A 203 3.96 16.21 -18.28
N ASN A 204 5.08 15.86 -17.64
CA ASN A 204 6.20 16.78 -17.39
C ASN A 204 7.30 16.73 -18.45
N LEU A 205 7.05 16.13 -19.61
CA LEU A 205 8.00 16.06 -20.72
C LEU A 205 7.72 17.21 -21.71
N GLY A 206 8.26 18.40 -21.41
CA GLY A 206 8.35 19.48 -22.42
C GLY A 206 7.84 20.86 -22.03
N GLN A 207 7.51 21.15 -20.77
CA GLN A 207 7.43 22.55 -20.36
C GLN A 207 8.86 23.08 -20.19
N GLU A 208 9.49 23.45 -21.31
CA GLU A 208 10.47 24.52 -21.25
C GLU A 208 9.79 25.66 -20.49
N VAL A 209 10.35 26.00 -19.33
CA VAL A 209 10.07 27.26 -18.68
C VAL A 209 10.55 28.32 -19.66
N THR A 210 9.69 28.70 -20.61
CA THR A 210 9.80 29.98 -21.29
C THR A 210 9.54 31.00 -20.19
N SER A 211 10.60 31.36 -19.48
CA SER A 211 10.64 32.53 -18.64
C SER A 211 10.21 33.68 -19.54
N THR A 212 8.93 34.04 -19.48
CA THR A 212 8.45 35.27 -20.10
C THR A 212 9.28 36.37 -19.45
N PRO A 213 10.14 37.09 -20.19
CA PRO A 213 10.86 38.20 -19.58
C PRO A 213 9.80 39.16 -19.06
N THR A 214 9.85 39.45 -17.77
CA THR A 214 9.06 40.51 -17.15
C THR A 214 9.09 41.72 -18.08
N PRO A 215 7.94 42.25 -18.57
CA PRO A 215 7.97 43.43 -19.40
C PRO A 215 8.63 44.53 -18.56
N THR A 216 9.84 44.90 -18.96
CA THR A 216 10.51 46.10 -18.47
C THR A 216 9.55 47.24 -18.80
N SER A 217 9.09 47.96 -17.79
CA SER A 217 8.21 49.10 -17.96
C SER A 217 8.85 50.08 -18.94
N THR A 218 8.29 50.17 -20.15
CA THR A 218 8.64 51.20 -21.13
C THR A 218 8.44 52.57 -20.48
N PRO A 219 9.44 53.47 -20.45
CA PRO A 219 9.22 54.82 -19.94
C PRO A 219 8.20 55.53 -20.84
N THR A 220 7.16 56.08 -20.21
CA THR A 220 6.13 56.90 -20.83
C THR A 220 6.77 58.00 -21.68
N PRO A 221 6.43 58.14 -22.98
CA PRO A 221 6.91 59.26 -23.77
C PRO A 221 6.33 60.57 -23.23
N THR A 222 7.22 61.48 -22.83
CA THR A 222 6.89 62.86 -22.46
C THR A 222 6.24 63.56 -23.66
N SER A 223 5.07 64.16 -23.45
CA SER A 223 4.35 64.94 -24.46
C SER A 223 5.16 66.18 -24.85
N THR A 224 5.58 66.27 -26.11
CA THR A 224 6.13 67.49 -26.72
C THR A 224 5.00 68.51 -26.90
N PRO A 225 5.15 69.76 -26.42
CA PRO A 225 4.11 70.79 -26.62
C PRO A 225 4.06 71.28 -28.07
N THR A 226 2.85 71.40 -28.59
CA THR A 226 2.50 71.97 -29.90
C THR A 226 3.03 73.41 -30.03
N PRO A 227 3.75 73.78 -31.11
CA PRO A 227 4.15 75.16 -31.33
C PRO A 227 2.96 76.03 -31.79
N THR A 228 2.71 77.10 -31.03
CA THR A 228 1.75 78.17 -31.33
C THR A 228 2.19 78.96 -32.58
N SER A 229 1.35 79.02 -33.61
CA SER A 229 1.56 79.84 -34.80
C SER A 229 1.47 81.34 -34.45
N THR A 230 2.54 82.09 -34.71
CA THR A 230 2.55 83.57 -34.67
C THR A 230 2.32 84.13 -36.08
N PRO A 231 1.46 85.16 -36.26
CA PRO A 231 1.04 85.61 -37.58
C PRO A 231 2.05 86.50 -38.31
N THR A 232 2.05 86.37 -39.63
CA THR A 232 2.77 87.13 -40.67
C THR A 232 2.45 88.63 -40.66
N PRO A 233 3.43 89.52 -40.88
CA PRO A 233 3.18 90.85 -41.44
C PRO A 233 3.46 90.89 -42.95
N THR A 234 2.57 91.57 -43.67
CA THR A 234 2.59 91.88 -45.11
C THR A 234 2.76 93.40 -45.26
N PRO A 235 3.17 93.95 -46.41
CA PRO A 235 4.23 93.57 -47.35
C PRO A 235 5.53 94.37 -47.16
#